data_AF-A0A9W6X266-F1
#
_entry.id   AF-A0A9W6X266-F1
#
_cell.length_a   1.000
_cell.length_b   1.000
_cell.length_c   1.000
_cell.angle_alpha   90.00
_cell.angle_beta   90.00
_cell.angle_gamma   90.00
#
_symmetry.space_group_name_H-M   'P 1'
#
loop_
_entity.id
_entity.type
_entity.pdbx_description
1 polymer ?
#
loop_
_entity_poly.entity_id
_entity_poly.type
_entity_poly.pdbx_seq_one_letter_code
_entity_poly.pdbx_strand_id
1 'polypeptide(L)'
;MVAAITSTDFEPGAVVDVTMFRDNGAFHRSAMRKLPDEAALSDDGSLSAANGNDWTVLMAKGYQGLADEYRAIHPKKKAHEAPPVTLDELQNNDKIAHDRVIVEHFFGRLKTLWGICSHKWEWVDMSYNMIFRACVALTNYSVRCCPLRREDGECFLRYETRLIQIGLEIEADKKRKRQESRDGRRARLKLTARCGTRRRLSLGTTQNASPCEQVRCSTA
;
A
#
# COMPACT_ATOMS: atom_id res chain seq x y z
N MET A 1 -0.23 23.82 18.14
CA MET A 1 -0.31 22.95 16.94
C MET A 1 0.72 23.41 15.88
N VAL A 2 1.94 22.86 15.92
CA VAL A 2 2.97 22.92 14.86
C VAL A 2 3.44 21.46 14.69
N ALA A 3 2.65 20.61 14.02
CA ALA A 3 2.84 19.16 14.21
C ALA A 3 3.43 18.41 13.01
N ALA A 4 3.65 19.01 11.83
CA ALA A 4 3.91 18.19 10.64
C ALA A 4 5.01 18.68 9.68
N ILE A 5 5.70 19.78 9.96
CA ILE A 5 6.69 20.34 9.01
C ILE A 5 7.96 19.47 8.93
N THR A 6 8.29 18.71 9.96
CA THR A 6 9.55 17.93 10.05
C THR A 6 9.31 16.44 10.33
N SER A 7 8.21 15.87 9.82
CA SER A 7 7.81 14.51 10.24
C SER A 7 8.59 13.39 9.54
N THR A 8 9.00 13.50 8.28
CA THR A 8 9.85 12.49 7.60
C THR A 8 10.36 13.09 6.28
N ASP A 9 11.51 12.64 5.79
CA ASP A 9 11.89 12.83 4.39
C ASP A 9 11.16 11.81 3.50
N PHE A 10 11.14 12.07 2.20
CA PHE A 10 10.66 11.15 1.18
C PHE A 10 11.42 9.82 1.26
N GLU A 11 10.67 8.72 1.16
CA GLU A 11 11.21 7.37 1.10
C GLU A 11 10.69 6.62 -0.13
N PRO A 12 11.50 5.75 -0.75
CA PRO A 12 11.05 4.88 -1.82
C PRO A 12 9.92 3.96 -1.35
N GLY A 13 8.94 3.70 -2.23
CA GLY A 13 7.76 2.88 -1.88
C GLY A 13 8.01 1.39 -1.55
N ALA A 14 9.27 0.97 -1.47
CA ALA A 14 9.67 -0.34 -0.95
C ALA A 14 9.88 -0.33 0.57
N VAL A 15 10.07 0.84 1.17
CA VAL A 15 10.21 1.01 2.62
C VAL A 15 8.83 0.86 3.25
N VAL A 16 8.72 -0.02 4.24
CA VAL A 16 7.47 -0.21 4.98
C VAL A 16 7.31 0.96 5.94
N ASP A 17 6.13 1.59 5.98
CA ASP A 17 5.88 2.80 6.77
C ASP A 17 6.25 2.70 8.26
N VAL A 18 6.15 1.52 8.87
CA VAL A 18 6.58 1.31 10.28
C VAL A 18 8.09 1.53 10.46
N THR A 19 8.87 1.25 9.42
CA THR A 19 10.31 1.51 9.37
C THR A 19 10.56 3.00 9.34
N MET A 20 9.87 3.72 8.45
CA MET A 20 9.96 5.19 8.39
C MET A 20 9.64 5.86 9.74
N PHE A 21 8.61 5.36 10.43
CA PHE A 21 8.25 5.85 11.77
C PHE A 21 9.37 5.58 12.79
N ARG A 22 10.00 4.41 12.75
CA ARG A 22 11.12 4.06 13.64
C ARG A 22 12.36 4.90 13.37
N ASP A 23 12.69 5.09 12.10
CA ASP A 23 13.87 5.85 11.67
C ASP A 23 13.77 7.31 12.11
N ASN A 24 12.55 7.86 12.16
CA ASN A 24 12.29 9.20 12.68
C ASN A 24 11.95 9.24 14.18
N GLY A 25 12.31 8.21 14.93
CA GLY A 25 11.92 8.06 16.33
C GLY A 25 12.35 9.20 17.27
N ALA A 26 13.45 9.90 16.96
CA ALA A 26 13.89 11.05 17.76
C ALA A 26 12.88 12.21 17.71
N PHE A 27 12.37 12.52 16.52
CA PHE A 27 11.31 13.52 16.36
C PHE A 27 10.03 13.08 17.05
N HIS A 28 9.59 11.83 16.83
CA HIS A 28 8.35 11.33 17.44
C HIS A 28 8.42 11.35 18.96
N ARG A 29 9.53 10.92 19.57
CA ARG A 29 9.73 11.00 21.02
C ARG A 29 9.71 12.44 21.55
N SER A 30 10.24 13.39 20.79
CA SER A 30 10.16 14.80 21.18
C SER A 30 8.74 15.35 21.05
N ALA A 31 8.03 15.00 19.98
CA ALA A 31 6.69 15.50 19.68
C ALA A 31 5.60 14.90 20.60
N MET A 32 5.84 13.70 21.13
CA MET A 32 4.95 13.07 22.10
C MET A 32 5.01 13.71 23.48
N ARG A 33 6.10 14.38 23.87
CA ARG A 33 6.19 14.94 25.22
C ARG A 33 5.10 15.98 25.46
N LYS A 34 4.32 15.76 26.52
CA LYS A 34 3.35 16.74 27.01
C LYS A 34 4.09 18.01 27.44
N LEU A 35 3.50 19.15 27.12
CA LEU A 35 3.94 20.42 27.68
C LEU A 35 3.59 20.48 29.18
N PRO A 36 4.25 21.35 29.98
CA PRO A 36 3.98 21.44 31.41
C PRO A 36 2.52 21.74 31.77
N ASP A 37 1.83 22.52 30.95
CA ASP A 37 0.40 22.85 31.06
C ASP A 37 -0.52 21.72 30.58
N GLU A 38 0.02 20.77 29.81
CA GLU A 38 -0.67 19.59 29.32
C GLU A 38 -0.50 18.36 30.25
N ALA A 39 0.42 18.41 31.21
CA ALA A 39 0.73 17.28 32.08
C ALA A 39 -0.47 16.80 32.91
N ALA A 40 -1.41 17.71 33.23
CA ALA A 40 -2.64 17.40 33.95
C ALA A 40 -3.76 16.85 33.04
N LEU A 41 -3.58 16.88 31.71
CA LEU A 41 -4.56 16.33 30.78
C LEU A 41 -4.50 14.81 30.83
N SER A 42 -5.61 14.21 31.28
CA SER A 42 -5.83 12.78 31.23
C SER A 42 -5.95 12.34 29.78
N ASP A 43 -5.18 11.33 29.40
CA ASP A 43 -5.41 10.57 28.18
C ASP A 43 -5.72 9.12 28.54
N ASP A 44 -6.76 8.57 27.91
CA ASP A 44 -7.23 7.19 28.13
C ASP A 44 -6.30 6.13 27.49
N GLY A 45 -5.07 6.53 27.15
CA GLY A 45 -4.10 5.66 26.49
C GLY A 45 -3.48 4.64 27.45
N SER A 46 -3.26 3.43 26.94
CA SER A 46 -2.50 2.38 27.62
C SER A 46 -1.18 2.92 28.18
N LEU A 47 -0.73 2.39 29.33
CA LEU A 47 0.53 2.79 30.00
C LEU A 47 0.59 4.24 30.52
N SER A 48 -0.56 4.92 30.70
CA SER A 48 -0.65 6.26 31.32
C SER A 48 0.08 6.36 32.66
N ALA A 49 0.01 5.32 33.48
CA ALA A 49 0.68 5.28 34.79
C ALA A 49 2.22 5.17 34.71
N ALA A 50 2.76 4.57 33.64
CA ALA A 50 4.21 4.40 33.47
C ALA A 50 4.86 5.58 32.74
N ASN A 51 4.15 6.17 31.77
CA ASN A 51 4.65 7.20 30.86
C ASN A 51 3.66 8.37 30.73
N GLY A 52 3.15 8.87 31.86
CA GLY A 52 2.10 9.91 31.90
C GLY A 52 2.49 11.26 31.30
N ASN A 53 3.79 11.49 31.12
CA ASN A 53 4.35 12.71 30.51
C ASN A 53 4.38 12.67 28.98
N ASP A 54 4.07 11.53 28.35
CA ASP A 54 4.04 11.40 26.89
C ASP A 54 2.60 11.21 26.42
N TRP A 55 2.22 11.92 25.36
CA TRP A 55 1.01 11.68 24.58
C TRP A 55 1.03 10.32 23.90
N THR A 56 -0.16 9.74 23.75
CA THR A 56 -0.35 8.44 23.10
C THR A 56 -0.42 8.57 21.58
N VAL A 57 0.23 7.66 20.84
CA VAL A 57 0.20 7.62 19.37
C VAL A 57 -0.99 6.79 18.88
N LEU A 58 -1.92 7.41 18.16
CA LEU A 58 -3.00 6.69 17.50
C LEU A 58 -2.52 6.09 16.18
N MET A 59 -2.62 4.76 16.06
CA MET A 59 -2.18 4.05 14.86
C MET A 59 -3.37 3.70 13.96
N ALA A 60 -3.15 3.71 12.64
CA ALA A 60 -4.12 3.12 11.72
C ALA A 60 -4.03 1.58 11.80
N LYS A 61 -5.14 0.89 11.54
CA LYS A 61 -5.26 -0.58 11.69
C LYS A 61 -4.16 -1.37 10.97
N GLY A 62 -3.65 -0.86 9.85
CA GLY A 62 -2.57 -1.48 9.08
C GLY A 62 -1.19 -1.47 9.76
N TYR A 63 -0.98 -0.57 10.72
CA TYR A 63 0.30 -0.27 11.34
C TYR A 63 0.33 -0.91 12.73
N GLN A 64 0.85 -2.13 12.81
CA GLN A 64 0.90 -2.92 14.04
C GLN A 64 2.34 -3.06 14.53
N GLY A 65 2.52 -3.35 15.82
CA GLY A 65 3.82 -3.72 16.38
C GLY A 65 4.72 -2.55 16.81
N LEU A 66 4.13 -1.40 17.15
CA LEU A 66 4.85 -0.26 17.75
C LEU A 66 4.60 -0.11 19.26
N ALA A 67 3.73 -0.93 19.84
CA ALA A 67 3.35 -0.82 21.25
C ALA A 67 4.51 -1.12 22.23
N ASP A 68 5.52 -1.87 21.78
CA ASP A 68 6.69 -2.20 22.61
C ASP A 68 7.72 -1.05 22.67
N GLU A 69 7.65 -0.12 21.73
CA GLU A 69 8.60 1.00 21.58
C GLU A 69 7.97 2.36 21.89
N TYR A 70 6.66 2.49 21.68
CA TYR A 70 5.89 3.71 21.83
C TYR A 70 4.62 3.44 22.62
N ARG A 71 4.16 4.48 23.34
CA ARG A 71 2.82 4.50 23.92
C ARG A 71 1.80 4.61 22.79
N ALA A 72 1.48 3.50 22.15
CA ALA A 72 0.69 3.46 20.92
C ALA A 72 -0.65 2.72 21.13
N ILE A 73 -1.74 3.33 20.69
CA ILE A 73 -3.06 2.69 20.62
C ILE A 73 -3.23 2.10 19.23
N HIS A 74 -3.40 0.78 19.20
CA HIS A 74 -3.60 0.01 17.99
C HIS A 74 -5.05 -0.45 17.89
N PRO A 75 -5.77 -0.14 16.80
CA PRO A 75 -7.00 -0.84 16.48
C PRO A 75 -6.71 -2.34 16.37
N LYS A 76 -7.55 -3.17 16.99
CA LYS A 76 -7.45 -4.62 16.93
C LYS A 76 -7.55 -5.08 15.49
N LYS A 77 -6.50 -5.75 15.02
CA LYS A 77 -6.45 -6.42 13.74
C LYS A 77 -6.53 -7.93 13.97
N LYS A 78 -7.35 -8.61 13.17
CA LYS A 78 -7.39 -10.08 13.14
C LYS A 78 -6.01 -10.61 12.75
N ALA A 79 -5.40 -11.42 13.62
CA ALA A 79 -4.17 -12.14 13.31
C ALA A 79 -4.45 -13.36 12.41
N HIS A 80 -3.44 -13.85 11.72
CA HIS A 80 -3.54 -15.08 10.93
C HIS A 80 -3.99 -16.24 11.84
N GLU A 81 -4.98 -17.02 11.39
CA GLU A 81 -5.57 -18.15 12.14
C GLU A 81 -6.26 -17.81 13.49
N ALA A 82 -6.30 -16.54 13.90
CA ALA A 82 -7.00 -16.14 15.11
C ALA A 82 -8.54 -16.09 14.89
N PRO A 83 -9.33 -16.20 15.98
CA PRO A 83 -10.76 -15.93 15.94
C PRO A 83 -11.08 -14.55 15.34
N PRO A 84 -12.29 -14.35 14.79
CA PRO A 84 -12.76 -13.03 14.42
C PRO A 84 -12.67 -12.04 15.58
N VAL A 85 -12.40 -10.78 15.25
CA VAL A 85 -12.43 -9.67 16.22
C VAL A 85 -13.82 -9.60 16.84
N THR A 86 -13.91 -9.50 18.17
CA THR A 86 -15.20 -9.48 18.87
C THR A 86 -15.98 -8.21 18.59
N LEU A 87 -17.28 -8.19 18.90
CA LEU A 87 -18.10 -6.99 18.73
C LEU A 87 -17.57 -5.81 19.56
N ASP A 88 -17.16 -6.06 20.80
CA ASP A 88 -16.62 -5.03 21.70
C ASP A 88 -15.29 -4.48 21.17
N GLU A 89 -14.43 -5.34 20.64
CA GLU A 89 -13.18 -4.92 19.99
C GLU A 89 -13.44 -4.10 18.71
N LEU A 90 -14.50 -4.41 17.95
CA LEU A 90 -14.92 -3.61 16.80
C LEU A 90 -15.43 -2.23 17.22
N GLN A 91 -16.28 -2.16 18.25
CA GLN A 91 -16.75 -0.88 18.78
C GLN A 91 -15.60 -0.02 19.31
N ASN A 92 -14.60 -0.64 19.95
CA ASN A 92 -13.40 0.07 20.37
C ASN A 92 -12.58 0.58 19.16
N ASN A 93 -12.45 -0.24 18.12
CA ASN A 93 -11.80 0.19 16.87
C ASN A 93 -12.51 1.37 16.22
N ASP A 94 -13.84 1.40 16.27
CA ASP A 94 -14.64 2.50 15.72
C ASP A 94 -14.43 3.78 16.52
N LYS A 95 -14.31 3.71 17.86
CA LYS A 95 -13.92 4.86 18.70
C LYS A 95 -12.53 5.38 18.33
N ILE A 96 -11.55 4.49 18.20
CA ILE A 96 -10.18 4.88 17.79
C ILE A 96 -10.18 5.50 16.38
N ALA A 97 -10.98 4.95 15.46
CA ALA A 97 -11.12 5.51 14.11
C ALA A 97 -11.79 6.88 14.14
N HIS A 98 -12.79 7.08 15.01
CA HIS A 98 -13.47 8.35 15.22
C HIS A 98 -12.50 9.43 15.70
N ASP A 99 -11.65 9.14 16.69
CA ASP A 99 -10.66 10.12 17.19
C ASP A 99 -9.65 10.53 16.09
N ARG A 100 -9.36 9.61 15.17
CA ARG A 100 -8.45 9.85 14.04
C ARG A 100 -9.08 10.69 12.91
N VAL A 101 -10.38 10.96 12.94
CA VAL A 101 -11.08 11.74 11.89
C VAL A 101 -10.47 13.13 11.71
N ILE A 102 -9.88 13.71 12.76
CA ILE A 102 -9.21 15.01 12.68
C ILE A 102 -8.00 15.00 11.72
N VAL A 103 -7.30 13.87 11.66
CA VAL A 103 -6.16 13.69 10.73
C VAL A 103 -6.67 13.62 9.30
N GLU A 104 -7.79 12.92 9.08
CA GLU A 104 -8.45 12.81 7.78
C GLU A 104 -8.96 14.16 7.29
N HIS A 105 -9.59 14.95 8.18
CA HIS A 105 -9.98 16.34 7.88
C HIS A 105 -8.77 17.20 7.51
N PHE A 106 -7.66 17.10 8.25
CA PHE A 106 -6.44 17.84 7.92
C PHE A 106 -5.93 17.50 6.51
N PHE A 107 -5.82 16.21 6.18
CA PHE A 107 -5.38 15.79 4.86
C PHE A 107 -6.37 16.11 3.74
N GLY A 108 -7.67 16.11 4.05
CA GLY A 108 -8.70 16.59 3.15
C GLY A 108 -8.51 18.05 2.79
N ARG A 109 -8.29 18.91 3.79
CA ARG A 109 -7.96 20.32 3.56
C ARG A 109 -6.67 20.51 2.79
N LEU A 110 -5.60 19.78 3.16
CA LEU A 110 -4.31 19.81 2.45
C LEU A 110 -4.51 19.52 0.95
N LYS A 111 -5.28 18.48 0.61
CA LYS A 111 -5.52 18.08 -0.78
C LYS A 111 -6.45 19.03 -1.54
N THR A 112 -7.40 19.65 -0.84
CA THR A 112 -8.30 20.66 -1.40
C THR A 112 -7.57 21.96 -1.71
N LEU A 113 -6.71 22.42 -0.79
CA LEU A 113 -5.95 23.67 -0.97
C LEU A 113 -4.80 23.49 -1.97
N TRP A 114 -4.14 22.34 -1.95
CA TRP A 114 -2.90 22.11 -2.71
C TRP A 114 -3.08 20.94 -3.66
N GLY A 115 -3.48 21.24 -4.90
CA GLY A 115 -3.65 20.23 -5.95
C GLY A 115 -2.41 19.37 -6.17
N ILE A 116 -1.22 19.93 -5.94
CA ILE A 116 0.06 19.22 -6.01
C ILE A 116 0.15 18.02 -5.06
N CYS A 117 -0.48 18.11 -3.88
CA CYS A 117 -0.59 17.00 -2.91
C CYS A 117 -1.66 15.96 -3.28
N SER A 118 -2.46 16.23 -4.32
CA SER A 118 -3.51 15.33 -4.81
C SER A 118 -3.05 14.46 -6.00
N HIS A 119 -1.91 14.78 -6.61
CA HIS A 119 -1.38 14.04 -7.76
C HIS A 119 -0.27 13.07 -7.36
N LYS A 120 -0.08 12.03 -8.17
CA LYS A 120 1.06 11.12 -8.02
C LYS A 120 2.34 11.89 -8.38
N TRP A 121 3.33 11.84 -7.50
CA TRP A 121 4.62 12.47 -7.75
C TRP A 121 5.48 11.62 -8.69
N GLU A 122 6.06 12.26 -9.71
CA GLU A 122 7.00 11.63 -10.64
C GLU A 122 8.41 12.23 -10.42
N TRP A 123 9.14 11.63 -9.49
CA TRP A 123 10.61 11.57 -9.40
C TRP A 123 11.44 12.85 -9.57
N VAL A 124 11.23 13.84 -8.69
CA VAL A 124 12.31 14.78 -8.30
C VAL A 124 12.34 14.92 -6.78
N ASP A 125 13.13 14.05 -6.15
CA ASP A 125 13.19 13.81 -4.70
C ASP A 125 13.40 15.09 -3.86
N MET A 126 14.43 15.89 -4.21
CA MET A 126 14.75 17.13 -3.49
C MET A 126 13.62 18.16 -3.46
N SER A 127 12.75 18.18 -4.48
CA SER A 127 11.64 19.14 -4.54
C SER A 127 10.40 18.66 -3.79
N TYR A 128 10.21 17.34 -3.64
CA TYR A 128 9.03 16.79 -2.98
C TYR A 128 8.98 17.23 -1.52
N ASN A 129 10.06 17.01 -0.76
CA ASN A 129 10.11 17.34 0.66
C ASN A 129 9.86 18.83 0.88
N MET A 130 10.51 19.69 0.10
CA MET A 130 10.32 21.14 0.20
C MET A 130 8.86 21.55 -0.07
N ILE A 131 8.29 21.08 -1.18
CA ILE A 131 6.91 21.42 -1.58
C ILE A 131 5.90 20.87 -0.57
N PHE A 132 6.05 19.61 -0.18
CA PHE A 132 5.16 18.96 0.78
C PHE A 132 5.20 19.68 2.14
N ARG A 133 6.40 20.00 2.64
CA ARG A 133 6.57 20.78 3.88
C ARG A 133 5.93 22.16 3.79
N ALA A 134 6.07 22.84 2.66
CA ALA A 134 5.41 24.13 2.43
C ALA A 134 3.87 24.00 2.45
N CYS A 135 3.30 23.02 1.75
CA CYS A 135 1.86 22.76 1.76
C CYS A 135 1.35 22.45 3.18
N VAL A 136 2.08 21.64 3.95
CA VAL A 136 1.75 21.32 5.34
C VAL A 136 1.82 22.57 6.23
N ALA A 137 2.86 23.39 6.10
CA ALA A 137 3.01 24.63 6.86
C ALA A 137 1.85 25.61 6.59
N LEU A 138 1.51 25.80 5.32
CA LEU A 138 0.40 26.67 4.92
C LEU A 138 -0.96 26.11 5.36
N THR A 139 -1.13 24.78 5.37
CA THR A 139 -2.34 24.16 5.91
C THR A 139 -2.45 24.35 7.42
N ASN A 140 -1.35 24.22 8.16
CA ASN A 140 -1.32 24.51 9.59
C ASN A 140 -1.72 25.97 9.88
N TYR A 141 -1.25 26.92 9.06
CA TYR A 141 -1.68 28.31 9.16
C TYR A 141 -3.18 28.47 8.86
N SER A 142 -3.67 27.87 7.78
CA SER A 142 -5.10 27.86 7.44
C SER A 142 -5.97 27.30 8.57
N VAL A 143 -5.55 26.22 9.22
CA VAL A 143 -6.28 25.62 10.37
C VAL A 143 -6.33 26.56 11.57
N ARG A 144 -5.28 27.35 11.80
CA ARG A 144 -5.28 28.37 12.86
C ARG A 144 -6.25 29.52 12.55
N CYS A 145 -6.32 29.95 11.29
CA CYS A 145 -7.23 31.01 10.88
C CYS A 145 -8.69 30.55 10.80
N CYS A 146 -8.91 29.29 10.42
CA CYS A 146 -10.21 28.69 10.21
C CYS A 146 -10.17 27.25 10.73
N PRO A 147 -10.89 26.90 11.81
CA PRO A 147 -10.91 25.52 12.33
C PRO A 147 -11.31 24.48 11.27
N LEU A 148 -10.87 23.23 11.46
CA LEU A 148 -11.26 22.10 10.61
C LEU A 148 -12.78 21.89 10.65
N ARG A 149 -13.38 21.63 9.49
CA ARG A 149 -14.82 21.45 9.30
C ARG A 149 -15.13 20.05 8.76
N ARG A 150 -16.41 19.70 8.74
CA ARG A 150 -16.88 18.40 8.24
C ARG A 150 -16.60 18.23 6.73
N GLU A 151 -16.70 19.31 5.97
CA GLU A 151 -16.48 19.31 4.52
C GLU A 151 -15.03 18.95 4.16
N ASP A 152 -14.07 19.26 5.03
CA ASP A 152 -12.68 18.86 4.84
C ASP A 152 -12.57 17.31 4.83
N GLY A 153 -13.31 16.63 5.71
CA GLY A 153 -13.38 15.16 5.72
C GLY A 153 -14.04 14.56 4.48
N GLU A 154 -15.13 15.16 4.00
CA GLU A 154 -15.80 14.72 2.77
C GLU A 154 -14.86 14.78 1.55
N CYS A 155 -14.00 15.82 1.49
CA CYS A 155 -12.98 15.93 0.46
C CYS A 155 -11.96 14.79 0.54
N PHE A 156 -11.52 14.43 1.75
CA PHE A 156 -10.62 13.30 1.96
C PHE A 156 -11.25 11.96 1.53
N LEU A 157 -12.50 11.71 1.92
CA LEU A 157 -13.22 10.48 1.57
C LEU A 157 -13.44 10.34 0.06
N ARG A 158 -13.78 11.43 -0.64
CA ARG A 158 -13.89 11.45 -2.10
C ARG A 158 -12.56 11.10 -2.76
N TYR A 159 -11.46 11.63 -2.23
CA TYR A 159 -10.12 11.32 -2.72
C TYR A 159 -9.75 9.86 -2.48
N GLU A 160 -10.02 9.33 -1.29
CA GLU A 160 -9.76 7.93 -0.95
C GLU A 160 -10.56 6.98 -1.86
N THR A 161 -11.85 7.27 -2.06
CA THR A 161 -12.71 6.50 -2.99
C THR A 161 -12.12 6.47 -4.39
N ARG A 162 -11.62 7.60 -4.88
CA ARG A 162 -10.95 7.68 -6.19
C ARG A 162 -9.67 6.83 -6.23
N LEU A 163 -8.87 6.81 -5.16
CA LEU A 163 -7.67 5.97 -5.09
C LEU A 163 -7.99 4.47 -5.10
N ILE A 164 -9.03 4.06 -4.36
CA ILE A 164 -9.50 2.67 -4.37
C ILE A 164 -9.90 2.27 -5.79
N GLN A 165 -10.66 3.12 -6.47
CA GLN A 165 -11.09 2.89 -7.85
C GLN A 165 -9.89 2.72 -8.81
N ILE A 166 -8.93 3.64 -8.75
CA ILE A 166 -7.68 3.56 -9.53
C ILE A 166 -6.91 2.26 -9.20
N GLY A 167 -6.84 1.89 -7.93
CA GLY A 167 -6.18 0.65 -7.48
C GLY A 167 -6.84 -0.60 -8.05
N LEU A 168 -8.18 -0.64 -8.06
CA LEU A 168 -8.96 -1.73 -8.66
C LEU A 168 -8.71 -1.83 -10.17
N GLU A 169 -8.67 -0.70 -10.87
CA GLU A 169 -8.37 -0.63 -12.31
C GLU A 169 -6.95 -1.15 -12.62
N ILE A 170 -5.95 -0.72 -11.85
CA ILE A 170 -4.57 -1.21 -11.98
C ILE A 170 -4.50 -2.73 -11.77
N GLU A 171 -5.21 -3.26 -10.78
CA GLU A 171 -5.22 -4.69 -10.48
C GLU A 171 -5.95 -5.50 -11.57
N ALA A 172 -7.06 -4.97 -12.11
CA ALA A 172 -7.75 -5.57 -13.25
C ALA A 172 -6.84 -5.62 -14.49
N ASP A 173 -6.12 -4.54 -14.76
CA ASP A 173 -5.16 -4.46 -15.87
C ASP A 173 -3.99 -5.44 -15.68
N LYS A 174 -3.46 -5.58 -14.46
CA LYS A 174 -2.44 -6.58 -14.14
C LYS A 174 -2.97 -8.01 -14.35
N LYS A 175 -4.21 -8.29 -13.94
CA LYS A 175 -4.85 -9.59 -14.18
C LYS A 175 -5.04 -9.87 -15.67
N ARG A 176 -5.49 -8.89 -16.45
CA ARG A 176 -5.62 -8.99 -17.91
C ARG A 176 -4.29 -9.35 -18.57
N LYS A 177 -3.23 -8.58 -18.28
CA LYS A 177 -1.88 -8.85 -18.81
C LYS A 177 -1.33 -10.23 -18.42
N ARG A 178 -1.59 -10.69 -17.20
CA ARG A 178 -1.22 -12.05 -16.74
C ARG A 178 -1.97 -13.12 -17.51
N GLN A 179 -3.26 -12.91 -17.79
CA GLN A 179 -4.07 -13.85 -18.55
C GLN A 179 -3.63 -13.93 -20.01
N GLU A 180 -3.40 -12.78 -20.67
CA GLU A 180 -2.85 -12.70 -22.03
C GLU A 180 -1.51 -13.44 -22.15
N SER A 181 -0.61 -13.28 -21.17
CA SER A 181 0.66 -14.01 -21.11
C SER A 181 0.47 -15.54 -21.00
N ARG A 182 -0.47 -15.99 -20.16
CA ARG A 182 -0.81 -17.42 -19.99
C ARG A 182 -1.39 -18.00 -21.28
N ASP A 183 -2.30 -17.27 -21.93
CA ASP A 183 -2.94 -17.69 -23.17
C ASP A 183 -1.93 -17.72 -24.32
N GLY A 184 -1.06 -16.71 -24.42
CA GLY A 184 0.05 -16.70 -25.37
C GLY A 184 1.02 -17.86 -25.15
N ARG A 185 1.36 -18.20 -23.90
CA ARG A 185 2.17 -19.40 -23.58
C ARG A 185 1.46 -20.67 -24.00
N ARG A 186 0.16 -20.78 -23.74
CA ARG A 186 -0.66 -21.95 -24.11
C ARG A 186 -0.74 -22.14 -25.63
N ALA A 187 -0.91 -21.05 -26.37
CA ALA A 187 -0.91 -21.06 -27.84
C ALA A 187 0.43 -21.52 -28.42
N ARG A 188 1.55 -21.02 -27.89
CA ARG A 188 2.92 -21.43 -28.29
C ARG A 188 3.16 -22.93 -28.06
N LEU A 189 2.76 -23.45 -26.89
CA LEU A 189 2.89 -24.88 -26.58
C LEU A 189 2.03 -25.77 -27.49
N LYS A 190 0.82 -25.32 -27.87
CA LYS A 190 -0.03 -26.04 -28.83
C LYS A 190 0.57 -26.07 -30.24
N LEU A 191 1.19 -24.97 -30.67
CA LEU A 191 1.88 -24.87 -31.96
C LEU A 191 3.11 -25.80 -32.02
N THR A 192 3.95 -25.81 -31.00
CA THR A 192 5.11 -26.71 -30.93
C THR A 192 4.70 -28.17 -30.87
N ALA A 193 3.66 -28.51 -30.09
CA ALA A 193 3.11 -29.86 -30.04
C ALA A 193 2.64 -30.34 -31.43
N ARG A 194 1.86 -29.53 -32.16
CA ARG A 194 1.38 -29.84 -33.51
C ARG A 194 2.52 -29.98 -34.53
N CYS A 195 3.54 -29.13 -34.46
CA CYS A 195 4.71 -29.20 -35.33
C CYS A 195 5.51 -30.49 -35.08
N GLY A 196 5.66 -30.88 -33.80
CA GLY A 196 6.28 -32.15 -33.41
C GLY A 196 5.51 -33.39 -33.86
N THR A 197 4.17 -33.36 -33.83
CA THR A 197 3.34 -34.46 -34.36
C THR A 197 3.47 -34.58 -35.88
N ARG A 198 3.45 -33.46 -36.60
CA ARG A 198 3.57 -33.43 -38.07
C ARG A 198 4.94 -33.93 -38.54
N ARG A 199 6.01 -33.56 -37.83
CA ARG A 199 7.39 -34.00 -38.12
C ARG A 199 7.59 -35.50 -37.86
N ARG A 200 6.90 -36.06 -36.85
CA ARG A 200 6.93 -37.50 -36.54
C ARG A 200 6.14 -38.34 -37.56
N LEU A 201 5.04 -37.82 -38.08
CA LEU A 201 4.27 -38.44 -39.16
C LEU A 201 5.01 -38.42 -40.50
N SER A 202 5.75 -37.36 -40.83
CA SER A 202 6.54 -37.28 -42.07
C SER A 202 7.76 -38.20 -42.10
N LEU A 203 8.33 -38.54 -40.94
CA LEU A 203 9.46 -39.48 -40.82
C LEU A 203 9.01 -40.96 -40.87
N GLY A 204 7.71 -41.24 -40.73
CA GLY A 204 7.15 -42.60 -40.78
C GLY A 204 6.76 -43.10 -42.18
N THR A 205 6.86 -42.25 -43.22
CA THR A 205 6.36 -42.58 -44.58
C THR A 205 7.47 -42.91 -45.59
N THR A 206 8.75 -42.87 -45.21
CA THR A 206 9.90 -43.13 -46.11
C THR A 206 10.50 -44.53 -45.97
N GLN A 207 9.69 -45.57 -45.79
CA GLN A 207 10.11 -46.97 -45.93
C GLN A 207 9.04 -47.75 -46.68
N ASN A 208 9.11 -47.74 -48.01
CA ASN A 208 8.55 -48.76 -48.90
C ASN A 208 9.02 -48.43 -50.33
N ALA A 209 10.27 -48.77 -50.64
CA ALA A 209 10.74 -48.90 -52.01
C ALA A 209 11.07 -50.39 -52.22
N SER A 210 10.30 -51.05 -53.10
CA SER A 210 10.48 -52.45 -53.49
C SER A 210 11.86 -52.71 -54.10
N PRO A 211 12.47 -53.89 -53.89
CA PRO A 211 13.63 -54.31 -54.66
C PRO A 211 13.21 -54.75 -56.08
N CYS A 212 13.93 -54.27 -57.08
CA CYS A 212 13.85 -54.73 -58.47
C CYS A 212 14.17 -56.23 -58.59
N GLU A 213 13.37 -56.93 -59.40
CA GLU A 213 13.56 -58.31 -59.81
C GLU A 213 14.91 -58.54 -60.52
N GLN A 214 15.65 -59.56 -60.07
CA GLN A 214 16.75 -60.14 -60.83
C GLN A 214 16.21 -61.24 -61.76
N VAL A 215 16.22 -60.94 -63.06
CA VAL A 215 15.98 -61.91 -64.14
C VAL A 215 17.17 -62.87 -64.21
N ARG A 216 16.89 -64.17 -64.07
CA ARG A 216 17.81 -65.27 -64.40
C ARG A 216 18.01 -65.35 -65.91
N CYS A 217 19.25 -65.47 -66.35
CA CYS A 217 19.59 -66.11 -67.64
C CYS A 217 20.68 -67.16 -67.40
N SER A 218 20.32 -68.42 -67.67
CA SER A 218 21.23 -69.55 -67.85
C SER A 218 21.72 -69.60 -69.29
N THR A 219 23.01 -69.89 -69.49
CA THR A 219 23.67 -70.55 -70.64
C THR A 219 25.17 -70.50 -70.33
N ALA A 220 26.01 -71.53 -70.49
CA ALA A 220 25.90 -72.91 -70.95
C ALA A 220 26.89 -73.76 -70.13
#